data_AF-A4I610-F1
#
_entry.id   AF-A4I610-F1
#
_cell.length_a   1.000
_cell.length_b   1.000
_cell.length_c   1.000
_cell.angle_alpha   90.00
_cell.angle_beta   90.00
_cell.angle_gamma   90.00
#
_symmetry.space_group_name_H-M   'P 1'
#
loop_
_entity.id
_entity.type
_entity.pdbx_description
1 polymer ?
#
loop_
_entity_poly.entity_id
_entity_poly.type
_entity_poly.pdbx_seq_one_letter_code
_entity_poly.pdbx_strand_id
1 'polypeptide(L)'
;MNFGVIGGQQGPKALLDAVQQAVRDGNLEALRRLSKEFLAISDNVEKCRDENGNTIVHLALGKNTTTLEYVIESLHANVNATNAQGRTPLHEAVTRDYIACCQVLLDHGADDTIQSTTQSTPFHTAAACGSIEGMEVILRHSDNPEVKVNELDRQRSSALHKCAFDGDVRVSRWLVEHGANVDAADSTDATPLLIAVKMGQTEVAEYLLRNGADCNRQDRQGNSGLHFCAVRGDVKAAQLLLAAGANPCLLNEEYDTPLHIIARNSRLDSGAWEMVGLLLMAGCDPLQVNASNKKPSDYVSRGLKKMFTKEEVEQRLRREAQLQEESDAELSRAWEQCAQWKTKVLENISSRRLVEAAEDARLAREKEERIRAANDARMTYDEALAKCQFLEAEIQRKKAMLEKTLTKSGR
;
A
#
# COMPACT_ATOMS: atom_id res chain seq x y z
N MET A 1 46.31 5.75 63.01
CA MET A 1 46.27 6.98 62.20
C MET A 1 44.98 6.98 61.41
N ASN A 2 44.23 8.08 61.54
CA ASN A 2 42.90 8.32 60.98
C ASN A 2 42.79 7.98 59.48
N PHE A 3 41.81 7.16 59.11
CA PHE A 3 40.98 7.41 57.93
C PHE A 3 39.54 7.50 58.42
N GLY A 4 39.16 8.75 58.72
CA GLY A 4 37.83 9.12 59.13
C GLY A 4 36.86 9.19 57.95
N VAL A 5 35.66 8.68 58.23
CA VAL A 5 34.33 9.04 57.73
C VAL A 5 34.26 10.29 56.83
N ILE A 6 33.93 10.07 55.56
CA ILE A 6 33.28 11.00 54.61
C ILE A 6 32.49 10.09 53.63
N GLY A 7 31.18 10.14 53.39
CA GLY A 7 30.05 10.82 54.01
C GLY A 7 28.74 10.19 53.47
N GLY A 8 27.62 10.45 54.14
CA GLY A 8 26.25 10.30 53.60
C GLY A 8 25.55 8.94 53.73
N GLN A 9 24.40 8.92 54.43
CA GLN A 9 23.52 7.76 54.66
C GLN A 9 22.70 7.34 53.42
N GLN A 10 23.32 6.77 52.38
CA GLN A 10 22.57 6.10 51.32
C GLN A 10 22.84 4.59 51.37
N GLY A 11 21.77 3.81 51.58
CA GLY A 11 21.85 2.35 51.55
C GLY A 11 22.19 1.84 50.14
N PRO A 12 22.63 0.57 49.98
CA PRO A 12 23.03 0.02 48.69
C PRO A 12 21.98 0.21 47.59
N LYS A 13 20.70 0.07 47.92
CA LYS A 13 19.59 0.29 46.97
C LYS A 13 19.55 1.73 46.43
N ALA A 14 19.69 2.73 47.29
CA ALA A 14 19.65 4.14 46.87
C ALA A 14 20.83 4.50 45.95
N LEU A 15 22.00 3.89 46.17
CA LEU A 15 23.15 4.06 45.29
C LEU A 15 22.94 3.35 43.93
N LEU A 16 22.36 2.15 43.92
CA LEU A 16 21.97 1.47 42.68
C LEU A 16 20.94 2.30 41.89
N ASP A 17 19.92 2.84 42.56
CA ASP A 17 18.89 3.68 41.94
C ASP A 17 19.51 4.98 41.38
N ALA A 18 20.46 5.59 42.11
CA ALA A 18 21.19 6.77 41.66
C ALA A 18 22.06 6.49 40.42
N VAL A 19 22.71 5.32 40.35
CA VAL A 19 23.44 4.88 39.15
C VAL A 19 22.49 4.73 37.99
N GLN A 20 21.38 4.00 38.17
CA GLN A 20 20.40 3.80 37.10
C GLN A 20 19.85 5.13 36.58
N GLN A 21 19.53 6.07 37.47
CA GLN A 21 19.03 7.39 37.09
C GLN A 21 20.10 8.18 36.33
N ALA A 22 21.34 8.17 36.80
CA ALA A 22 22.44 8.86 36.12
C ALA A 22 22.71 8.29 34.71
N VAL A 23 22.59 6.98 34.52
CA VAL A 23 22.66 6.34 33.19
C VAL A 23 21.49 6.79 32.30
N ARG A 24 20.26 6.72 32.79
CA ARG A 24 19.06 7.11 32.02
C ARG A 24 19.08 8.57 31.60
N ASP A 25 19.60 9.45 32.45
CA ASP A 25 19.70 10.89 32.18
C ASP A 25 20.93 11.25 31.33
N GLY A 26 21.83 10.30 31.05
CA GLY A 26 23.10 10.57 30.40
C GLY A 26 24.03 11.47 31.21
N ASN A 27 23.88 11.49 32.54
CA ASN A 27 24.64 12.36 33.43
C ASN A 27 26.02 11.78 33.73
N LEU A 28 26.97 12.01 32.82
CA LEU A 28 28.34 11.52 32.92
C LEU A 28 29.09 12.06 34.15
N GLU A 29 28.77 13.26 34.65
CA GLU A 29 29.40 13.80 35.85
C GLU A 29 28.99 13.01 37.09
N ALA A 30 27.70 12.71 37.23
CA ALA A 30 27.19 11.86 38.29
C ALA A 30 27.76 10.44 38.19
N LEU A 31 27.83 9.87 36.97
CA LEU A 31 28.43 8.56 36.74
C LEU A 31 29.93 8.53 37.09
N ARG A 32 30.69 9.57 36.74
CA ARG A 32 32.13 9.68 37.11
C ARG A 32 32.36 9.80 38.61
N ARG A 33 31.41 10.40 39.35
CA ARG A 33 31.47 10.43 40.82
C ARG A 33 31.16 9.06 41.41
N LEU A 34 30.04 8.45 40.97
CA LEU A 34 29.61 7.13 41.41
C LEU A 34 30.62 6.03 41.04
N SER A 35 31.38 6.20 39.95
CA SER A 35 32.39 5.25 39.51
C SER A 35 33.64 5.22 40.38
N LYS A 36 34.05 6.36 40.94
CA LYS A 36 35.18 6.44 41.88
C LYS A 36 34.86 5.88 43.27
N GLU A 37 33.59 5.87 43.63
CA GLU A 37 33.12 5.46 44.96
C GLU A 37 32.49 4.07 44.91
N PHE A 38 31.24 4.00 44.48
CA PHE A 38 30.39 2.82 44.61
C PHE A 38 30.63 1.76 43.52
N LEU A 39 30.83 2.16 42.26
CA LEU A 39 31.07 1.22 41.16
C LEU A 39 32.54 0.82 41.01
N ALA A 40 33.43 1.29 41.90
CA ALA A 40 34.81 0.79 41.99
C ALA A 40 34.87 -0.70 42.36
N ILE A 41 33.80 -1.23 42.96
CA ILE A 41 33.59 -2.66 43.17
C ILE A 41 32.88 -3.21 41.94
N SER A 42 33.56 -4.03 41.13
CA SER A 42 33.04 -4.60 39.88
C SER A 42 31.68 -5.27 40.04
N ASP A 43 31.46 -6.00 41.13
CA ASP A 43 30.19 -6.68 41.42
C ASP A 43 28.99 -5.71 41.46
N ASN A 44 29.21 -4.44 41.79
CA ASN A 44 28.13 -3.47 41.86
C ASN A 44 27.64 -3.07 40.47
N VAL A 45 28.51 -3.11 39.45
CA VAL A 45 28.15 -2.87 38.04
C VAL A 45 27.14 -3.93 37.56
N GLU A 46 27.39 -5.21 37.87
CA GLU A 46 26.51 -6.33 37.49
C GLU A 46 25.18 -6.34 38.26
N LYS A 47 25.20 -5.88 39.52
CA LYS A 47 24.02 -5.76 40.39
C LYS A 47 23.12 -4.59 40.02
N CYS A 48 23.62 -3.60 39.27
CA CYS A 48 22.81 -2.48 38.78
C CYS A 48 21.82 -2.96 37.71
N ARG A 49 20.63 -3.39 38.15
CA ARG A 49 19.53 -3.79 37.28
C ARG A 49 18.23 -3.12 37.70
N ASP A 50 17.41 -2.77 36.71
CA ASP A 50 16.05 -2.29 36.96
C ASP A 50 15.06 -3.43 37.22
N GLU A 51 13.79 -3.09 37.41
CA GLU A 51 12.71 -4.04 37.70
C GLU A 51 12.46 -5.05 36.55
N ASN A 52 12.87 -4.73 35.32
CA ASN A 52 12.79 -5.61 34.16
C ASN A 52 14.08 -6.42 33.96
N GLY A 53 15.02 -6.33 34.90
CA GLY A 53 16.33 -6.95 34.81
C GLY A 53 17.30 -6.27 33.83
N ASN A 54 16.96 -5.10 33.28
CA ASN A 54 17.82 -4.36 32.37
C ASN A 54 19.09 -3.92 33.10
N THR A 55 20.25 -4.27 32.55
CA THR A 55 21.55 -3.83 33.06
C THR A 55 21.83 -2.36 32.71
N ILE A 56 22.88 -1.78 33.30
CA ILE A 56 23.28 -0.42 32.94
C ILE A 56 23.60 -0.24 31.44
N VAL A 57 24.03 -1.29 30.74
CA VAL A 57 24.24 -1.22 29.28
C VAL A 57 22.90 -1.04 28.55
N HIS A 58 21.85 -1.76 28.96
CA HIS A 58 20.50 -1.56 28.41
C HIS A 58 19.95 -0.17 28.72
N LEU A 59 20.19 0.32 29.94
CA LEU A 59 19.72 1.64 30.37
C LEU A 59 20.45 2.79 29.67
N ALA A 60 21.68 2.55 29.19
CA ALA A 60 22.50 3.53 28.49
C ALA A 60 22.12 3.69 27.01
N LEU A 61 21.23 2.84 26.49
CA LEU A 61 20.76 2.92 25.11
C LEU A 61 19.95 4.20 24.87
N GLY A 62 20.32 4.96 23.85
CA GLY A 62 19.66 6.21 23.50
C GLY A 62 20.09 6.73 22.13
N LYS A 63 19.66 7.95 21.79
CA LYS A 63 20.05 8.58 20.51
C LYS A 63 21.53 8.97 20.44
N ASN A 64 22.19 9.11 21.59
CA ASN A 64 23.62 9.41 21.71
C ASN A 64 24.34 8.22 22.35
N THR A 65 25.48 7.83 21.79
CA THR A 65 26.30 6.72 22.26
C THR A 65 27.21 7.07 23.44
N THR A 66 27.43 8.35 23.78
CA THR A 66 28.44 8.74 24.79
C THR A 66 28.26 8.05 26.15
N THR A 67 27.02 7.89 26.62
CA THR A 67 26.75 7.22 27.90
C THR A 67 26.98 5.72 27.79
N LEU A 68 26.61 5.12 26.66
CA LEU A 68 26.83 3.72 26.37
C LEU A 68 28.33 3.39 26.31
N GLU A 69 29.11 4.18 25.56
CA GLU A 69 30.56 4.07 25.47
C GLU A 69 31.21 4.18 26.86
N TYR A 70 30.82 5.17 27.67
CA TYR A 70 31.34 5.29 29.03
C TYR A 70 31.03 4.06 29.90
N VAL A 71 29.80 3.55 29.83
CA VAL A 71 29.38 2.38 30.60
C VAL A 71 30.15 1.12 30.18
N ILE A 72 30.43 0.94 28.89
CA ILE A 72 31.19 -0.20 28.39
C ILE A 72 32.68 -0.06 28.69
N GLU A 73 33.29 1.05 28.29
CA GLU A 73 34.74 1.24 28.34
C GLU A 73 35.26 1.53 29.75
N SER A 74 34.58 2.41 30.49
CA SER A 74 35.06 2.88 31.79
C SER A 74 34.53 2.06 32.97
N LEU A 75 33.34 1.47 32.85
CA LEU A 75 32.77 0.62 33.91
C LEU A 75 32.93 -0.87 33.63
N HIS A 76 33.48 -1.25 32.46
CA HIS A 76 33.65 -2.64 32.03
C HIS A 76 32.35 -3.45 32.13
N ALA A 77 31.22 -2.81 31.83
CA ALA A 77 29.92 -3.44 31.93
C ALA A 77 29.76 -4.52 30.87
N ASN A 78 29.22 -5.68 31.25
CA ASN A 78 29.04 -6.80 30.35
C ASN A 78 28.01 -6.47 29.24
N VAL A 79 28.52 -6.28 28.02
CA VAL A 79 27.75 -5.97 26.80
C VAL A 79 26.74 -7.06 26.42
N ASN A 80 26.95 -8.30 26.86
CA ASN A 80 26.15 -9.47 26.54
C ASN A 80 25.18 -9.92 27.65
N ALA A 81 25.15 -9.20 28.77
CA ALA A 81 24.26 -9.54 29.87
C ALA A 81 22.80 -9.39 29.44
N THR A 82 21.93 -10.33 29.81
CA THR A 82 20.52 -10.33 29.42
C THR A 82 19.60 -9.74 30.49
N ASN A 83 18.51 -9.12 30.05
CA ASN A 83 17.40 -8.71 30.90
C ASN A 83 16.47 -9.89 31.25
N ALA A 84 15.36 -9.64 31.96
CA ALA A 84 14.43 -10.70 32.38
C ALA A 84 13.74 -11.44 31.21
N GLN A 85 13.74 -10.86 30.00
CA GLN A 85 13.22 -11.48 28.77
C GLN A 85 14.32 -12.19 27.95
N GLY A 86 15.50 -12.38 28.54
CA GLY A 86 16.66 -12.98 27.86
C GLY A 86 17.25 -12.10 26.76
N ARG A 87 16.81 -10.85 26.62
CA ARG A 87 17.29 -9.92 25.59
C ARG A 87 18.60 -9.29 26.01
N THR A 88 19.55 -9.20 25.08
CA THR A 88 20.80 -8.43 25.24
C THR A 88 20.55 -6.96 24.91
N PRO A 89 21.48 -6.04 25.26
CA PRO A 89 21.43 -4.66 24.82
C PRO A 89 21.30 -4.51 23.30
N LEU A 90 21.90 -5.42 22.51
CA LEU A 90 21.79 -5.40 21.05
C LEU A 90 20.35 -5.70 20.57
N HIS A 91 19.61 -6.59 21.24
CA HIS A 91 18.18 -6.80 20.95
C HIS A 91 17.36 -5.53 21.18
N GLU A 92 17.60 -4.84 22.31
CA GLU A 92 16.88 -3.61 22.64
C GLU A 92 17.27 -2.44 21.72
N ALA A 93 18.54 -2.37 21.31
CA ALA A 93 19.02 -1.36 20.38
C ALA A 93 18.34 -1.49 19.01
N VAL A 94 18.25 -2.69 18.43
CA VAL A 94 17.54 -2.90 17.16
C VAL A 94 16.02 -2.73 17.29
N THR A 95 15.43 -3.10 18.43
CA THR A 95 13.99 -2.88 18.69
C THR A 95 13.62 -1.40 18.69
N ARG A 96 14.53 -0.54 19.17
CA ARG A 96 14.34 0.91 19.30
C ARG A 96 14.94 1.69 18.13
N ASP A 97 15.49 1.00 17.14
CA ASP A 97 16.16 1.57 15.98
C ASP A 97 17.33 2.51 16.35
N TYR A 98 18.07 2.16 17.41
CA TYR A 98 19.25 2.91 17.85
C TYR A 98 20.51 2.41 17.13
N ILE A 99 20.60 2.68 15.83
CA ILE A 99 21.63 2.16 14.93
C ILE A 99 23.06 2.49 15.39
N ALA A 100 23.28 3.71 15.88
CA ALA A 100 24.58 4.10 16.43
C ALA A 100 24.96 3.28 17.67
N CYS A 101 23.98 2.94 18.53
CA CYS A 101 24.22 2.02 19.65
C CYS A 101 24.48 0.60 19.16
N CYS A 102 23.79 0.12 18.13
CA CYS A 102 24.07 -1.20 17.54
C CYS A 102 25.53 -1.31 17.10
N GLN A 103 26.05 -0.28 16.43
CA GLN A 103 27.45 -0.20 16.00
C GLN A 103 28.41 -0.28 17.20
N VAL A 104 28.22 0.58 18.20
CA VAL A 104 29.07 0.60 19.41
C VAL A 104 29.03 -0.73 20.16
N LEU A 105 27.87 -1.35 20.28
CA LEU A 105 27.73 -2.65 20.94
C LEU A 105 28.54 -3.73 20.20
N LEU A 106 28.44 -3.81 18.88
CA LEU A 106 29.17 -4.79 18.06
C LEU A 106 30.68 -4.53 18.06
N ASP A 107 31.11 -3.27 17.96
CA ASP A 107 32.52 -2.88 18.06
C ASP A 107 33.16 -3.31 19.39
N HIS A 108 32.35 -3.41 20.45
CA HIS A 108 32.76 -3.84 21.78
C HIS A 108 32.44 -5.31 22.11
N GLY A 109 32.21 -6.14 21.09
CA GLY A 109 32.07 -7.59 21.26
C GLY A 109 30.69 -8.05 21.72
N ALA A 110 29.63 -7.33 21.34
CA ALA A 110 28.28 -7.85 21.46
C ALA A 110 28.12 -9.14 20.62
N ASP A 111 27.69 -10.22 21.27
CA ASP A 111 27.40 -11.50 20.66
C ASP A 111 25.99 -11.46 20.06
N ASP A 112 25.95 -11.41 18.73
CA ASP A 112 24.72 -11.34 17.93
C ASP A 112 24.06 -12.73 17.73
N THR A 113 24.59 -13.78 18.35
CA THR A 113 24.03 -15.14 18.31
C THR A 113 23.17 -15.46 19.54
N ILE A 114 23.26 -14.64 20.59
CA ILE A 114 22.47 -14.83 21.81
C ILE A 114 20.98 -14.74 21.48
N GLN A 115 20.21 -15.72 21.95
CA GLN A 115 18.78 -15.77 21.74
C GLN A 115 18.00 -15.33 22.97
N SER A 116 17.01 -14.48 22.77
CA SER A 116 16.03 -14.07 23.78
C SER A 116 15.12 -15.22 24.25
N THR A 117 14.23 -14.95 25.21
CA THR A 117 13.24 -15.94 25.68
C THR A 117 12.28 -16.38 24.55
N THR A 118 12.02 -15.51 23.56
CA THR A 118 11.28 -15.86 22.33
C THR A 118 12.15 -16.56 21.28
N GLN A 119 13.36 -16.99 21.68
CA GLN A 119 14.33 -17.73 20.89
C GLN A 119 14.94 -16.95 19.71
N SER A 120 14.56 -15.69 19.53
CA SER A 120 15.05 -14.84 18.45
C SER A 120 16.43 -14.26 18.78
N THR A 121 17.32 -14.20 17.79
CA THR A 121 18.58 -13.43 17.86
C THR A 121 18.31 -11.93 17.60
N PRO A 122 19.30 -11.04 17.78
CA PRO A 122 19.16 -9.64 17.37
C PRO A 122 18.82 -9.48 15.88
N PHE A 123 19.36 -10.31 14.99
CA PHE A 123 19.03 -10.25 13.57
C PHE A 123 17.55 -10.57 13.30
N HIS A 124 17.02 -11.62 13.93
CA HIS A 124 15.59 -11.94 13.88
C HIS A 124 14.72 -10.81 14.45
N THR A 125 15.18 -10.17 15.53
CA THR A 125 14.46 -9.07 16.18
C THR A 125 14.45 -7.83 15.29
N ALA A 126 15.58 -7.48 14.66
CA ALA A 126 15.68 -6.38 13.72
C ALA A 126 14.73 -6.58 12.53
N ALA A 127 14.68 -7.80 11.96
CA ALA A 127 13.76 -8.14 10.89
C ALA A 127 12.29 -8.03 11.32
N ALA A 128 11.93 -8.55 12.50
CA ALA A 128 10.56 -8.47 13.04
C ALA A 128 10.13 -7.03 13.39
N CYS A 129 11.07 -6.16 13.72
CA CYS A 129 10.80 -4.75 14.03
C CYS A 129 10.90 -3.82 12.82
N GLY A 130 11.27 -4.32 11.63
CA GLY A 130 11.43 -3.51 10.43
C GLY A 130 12.72 -2.68 10.34
N SER A 131 13.71 -2.95 11.20
CA SER A 131 14.97 -2.21 11.26
C SER A 131 15.97 -2.76 10.23
N ILE A 132 15.83 -2.34 8.97
CA ILE A 132 16.75 -2.70 7.87
C ILE A 132 18.17 -2.20 8.18
N GLU A 133 18.31 -0.96 8.68
CA GLU A 133 19.62 -0.42 9.07
C GLU A 133 20.26 -1.24 10.21
N GLY A 134 19.45 -1.74 11.15
CA GLY A 134 19.92 -2.64 12.21
C GLY A 134 20.41 -3.97 11.65
N MET A 135 19.71 -4.53 10.66
CA MET A 135 20.14 -5.73 9.95
C MET A 135 21.44 -5.49 9.16
N GLU A 136 21.57 -4.36 8.47
CA GLU A 136 22.78 -3.98 7.76
C GLU A 136 24.00 -3.87 8.69
N VAL A 137 23.83 -3.22 9.84
CA VAL A 137 24.89 -3.12 10.84
C VAL A 137 25.31 -4.49 11.35
N ILE A 138 24.37 -5.38 11.65
CA ILE A 138 24.69 -6.76 12.06
C ILE A 138 25.42 -7.52 10.94
N LEU A 139 24.96 -7.44 9.69
CA LEU A 139 25.62 -8.13 8.57
C LEU A 139 27.06 -7.63 8.34
N ARG A 140 27.32 -6.33 8.48
CA ARG A 140 28.69 -5.77 8.34
C ARG A 140 29.67 -6.31 9.37
N HIS A 141 29.21 -6.74 10.54
CA HIS A 141 30.06 -7.33 11.59
C HIS A 141 30.10 -8.87 11.53
N SER A 142 29.33 -9.49 10.64
CA SER A 142 29.32 -10.93 10.50
C SER A 142 30.46 -11.41 9.61
N ASP A 143 31.22 -12.42 10.05
CA ASP A 143 32.25 -13.08 9.23
C ASP A 143 31.66 -13.77 7.98
N ASN A 144 30.36 -14.12 8.03
CA ASN A 144 29.67 -14.77 6.92
C ASN A 144 28.23 -14.24 6.78
N PRO A 145 28.04 -13.10 6.09
CA PRO A 145 26.74 -12.44 5.92
C PRO A 145 25.68 -13.34 5.26
N GLU A 146 26.06 -14.16 4.28
CA GLU A 146 25.13 -15.06 3.57
C GLU A 146 24.54 -16.13 4.51
N VAL A 147 25.37 -16.66 5.42
CA VAL A 147 24.92 -17.61 6.46
C VAL A 147 24.09 -16.88 7.50
N LYS A 148 24.46 -15.65 7.88
CA LYS A 148 23.72 -14.84 8.87
C LYS A 148 22.30 -14.51 8.43
N VAL A 149 22.08 -14.15 7.16
CA VAL A 149 20.73 -13.91 6.61
C VAL A 149 19.82 -15.13 6.75
N ASN A 150 20.41 -16.32 6.72
CA ASN A 150 19.72 -17.62 6.82
C ASN A 150 19.83 -18.27 8.20
N GLU A 151 20.27 -17.52 9.22
CA GLU A 151 20.30 -18.02 10.59
C GLU A 151 18.89 -18.40 11.04
N LEU A 152 18.80 -19.49 11.79
CA LEU A 152 17.54 -20.01 12.31
C LEU A 152 17.50 -19.85 13.82
N ASP A 153 16.35 -19.45 14.35
CA ASP A 153 16.08 -19.52 15.78
C ASP A 153 15.91 -20.98 16.27
N ARG A 154 15.69 -21.20 17.57
CA ARG A 154 15.44 -22.56 18.12
C ARG A 154 14.13 -23.19 17.62
N GLN A 155 13.17 -22.41 17.11
CA GLN A 155 12.00 -22.93 16.38
C GLN A 155 12.32 -23.16 14.90
N ARG A 156 13.60 -23.16 14.51
CA ARG A 156 14.07 -23.25 13.12
C ARG A 156 13.50 -22.16 12.20
N SER A 157 12.99 -21.08 12.76
CA SER A 157 12.38 -19.97 12.03
C SER A 157 13.48 -19.02 11.58
N SER A 158 13.48 -18.63 10.30
CA SER A 158 14.39 -17.61 9.77
C SER A 158 13.83 -16.20 9.94
N ALA A 159 14.66 -15.17 9.71
CA ALA A 159 14.19 -13.78 9.65
C ALA A 159 13.02 -13.58 8.67
N LEU A 160 13.02 -14.31 7.55
CA LEU A 160 11.95 -14.23 6.54
C LEU A 160 10.61 -14.76 7.06
N HIS A 161 10.61 -15.75 7.96
CA HIS A 161 9.38 -16.21 8.62
C HIS A 161 8.79 -15.12 9.52
N LYS A 162 9.63 -14.37 10.25
CA LYS A 162 9.18 -13.27 11.11
C LYS A 162 8.53 -12.16 10.29
N CYS A 163 9.14 -11.81 9.15
CA CYS A 163 8.60 -10.81 8.22
C CYS A 163 7.30 -11.28 7.57
N ALA A 164 7.21 -12.56 7.20
CA ALA A 164 6.00 -13.14 6.65
C ALA A 164 4.83 -13.16 7.65
N PHE A 165 5.12 -13.24 8.94
CA PHE A 165 4.10 -13.10 9.99
C PHE A 165 3.61 -11.66 10.10
N ASP A 166 4.54 -10.69 10.19
CA ASP A 166 4.23 -9.27 10.40
C ASP A 166 3.60 -8.59 9.17
N GLY A 167 4.01 -9.00 7.97
CA GLY A 167 3.51 -8.47 6.70
C GLY A 167 4.38 -7.39 6.05
N ASP A 168 5.58 -7.10 6.57
CA ASP A 168 6.47 -6.10 5.96
C ASP A 168 7.15 -6.63 4.69
N VAL A 169 6.59 -6.24 3.54
CA VAL A 169 7.10 -6.57 2.21
C VAL A 169 8.47 -5.94 1.92
N ARG A 170 8.82 -4.81 2.57
CA ARG A 170 10.12 -4.14 2.35
C ARG A 170 11.25 -4.96 2.95
N VAL A 171 11.07 -5.43 4.19
CA VAL A 171 12.06 -6.29 4.86
C VAL A 171 12.12 -7.65 4.17
N SER A 172 10.97 -8.22 3.78
CA SER A 172 10.92 -9.48 3.02
C SER A 172 11.70 -9.36 1.72
N ARG A 173 11.56 -8.24 1.00
CA ARG A 173 12.34 -7.95 -0.21
C ARG A 173 13.82 -7.86 0.07
N TRP A 174 14.19 -7.07 1.07
CA TRP A 174 15.60 -6.90 1.44
C TRP A 174 16.23 -8.24 1.79
N LEU A 175 15.56 -9.08 2.58
CA LEU A 175 16.04 -10.41 2.95
C LEU A 175 16.29 -11.32 1.73
N VAL A 176 15.33 -11.38 0.80
CA VAL A 176 15.46 -12.19 -0.42
C VAL A 176 16.58 -11.67 -1.32
N GLU A 177 16.72 -10.35 -1.46
CA GLU A 177 17.82 -9.72 -2.20
C GLU A 177 19.21 -10.01 -1.58
N HIS A 178 19.26 -10.29 -0.27
CA HIS A 178 20.48 -10.68 0.46
C HIS A 178 20.62 -12.20 0.63
N GLY A 179 19.90 -13.00 -0.16
CA GLY A 179 20.10 -14.45 -0.23
C GLY A 179 19.32 -15.27 0.79
N ALA A 180 18.24 -14.72 1.38
CA ALA A 180 17.35 -15.52 2.23
C ALA A 180 16.70 -16.67 1.44
N ASN A 181 16.72 -17.87 2.04
CA ASN A 181 16.06 -19.05 1.50
C ASN A 181 14.54 -18.90 1.60
N VAL A 182 13.90 -18.69 0.44
CA VAL A 182 12.44 -18.49 0.29
C VAL A 182 11.61 -19.67 0.80
N ASP A 183 12.17 -20.89 0.76
CA ASP A 183 11.50 -22.13 1.15
C ASP A 183 12.11 -22.73 2.44
N ALA A 184 12.76 -21.92 3.26
CA ALA A 184 13.18 -22.36 4.59
C ALA A 184 11.96 -22.89 5.36
N ALA A 185 12.10 -24.05 6.01
CA ALA A 185 11.03 -24.66 6.79
C ALA A 185 11.34 -24.53 8.29
N ASP A 186 10.39 -23.99 9.04
CA ASP A 186 10.48 -23.89 10.49
C ASP A 186 10.27 -25.25 11.18
N SER A 187 10.24 -25.23 12.51
CA SER A 187 10.08 -26.44 13.32
C SER A 187 8.71 -27.09 13.17
N THR A 188 7.75 -26.45 12.50
CA THR A 188 6.43 -27.01 12.13
C THR A 188 6.32 -27.27 10.63
N ASP A 189 7.45 -27.31 9.92
CA ASP A 189 7.54 -27.46 8.46
C ASP A 189 6.83 -26.35 7.67
N ALA A 190 6.47 -25.24 8.34
CA ALA A 190 5.87 -24.08 7.70
C ALA A 190 6.96 -23.25 7.01
N THR A 191 6.70 -22.85 5.77
CA THR A 191 7.55 -21.92 5.01
C THR A 191 7.10 -20.47 5.22
N PRO A 192 7.92 -19.46 4.87
CA PRO A 192 7.49 -18.07 4.88
C PRO A 192 6.21 -17.84 4.07
N LEU A 193 6.05 -18.50 2.93
CA LEU A 193 4.83 -18.42 2.12
C LEU A 193 3.60 -18.95 2.89
N LEU A 194 3.71 -20.11 3.55
CA LEU A 194 2.62 -20.67 4.34
C LEU A 194 2.24 -19.74 5.51
N ILE A 195 3.21 -19.14 6.19
CA ILE A 195 2.95 -18.16 7.24
C ILE A 195 2.25 -16.92 6.68
N ALA A 196 2.74 -16.35 5.58
CA ALA A 196 2.14 -15.17 4.95
C ALA A 196 0.68 -15.43 4.58
N VAL A 197 0.38 -16.58 3.95
CA VAL A 197 -1.00 -16.96 3.58
C VAL A 197 -1.87 -17.19 4.82
N LYS A 198 -1.36 -17.87 5.84
CA LYS A 198 -2.08 -18.12 7.10
C LYS A 198 -2.43 -16.83 7.84
N MET A 199 -1.53 -15.85 7.83
CA MET A 199 -1.74 -14.55 8.47
C MET A 199 -2.53 -13.56 7.59
N GLY A 200 -2.68 -13.85 6.30
CA GLY A 200 -3.39 -12.98 5.35
C GLY A 200 -2.52 -11.87 4.75
N GLN A 201 -1.20 -12.04 4.79
CA GLN A 201 -0.22 -11.09 4.25
C GLN A 201 -0.09 -11.29 2.73
N THR A 202 -1.13 -10.92 1.99
CA THR A 202 -1.24 -11.19 0.55
C THR A 202 -0.09 -10.58 -0.26
N GLU A 203 0.39 -9.38 0.09
CA GLU A 203 1.51 -8.73 -0.61
C GLU A 203 2.84 -9.46 -0.42
N VAL A 204 3.11 -9.97 0.78
CA VAL A 204 4.29 -10.80 1.05
C VAL A 204 4.17 -12.13 0.32
N ALA A 205 3.00 -12.78 0.37
CA ALA A 205 2.76 -14.02 -0.37
C ALA A 205 2.99 -13.84 -1.88
N GLU A 206 2.46 -12.77 -2.48
CA GLU A 206 2.68 -12.43 -3.89
C GLU A 206 4.16 -12.22 -4.20
N TYR A 207 4.89 -11.49 -3.35
CA TYR A 207 6.32 -11.29 -3.52
C TYR A 207 7.12 -12.60 -3.46
N LEU A 208 6.83 -13.47 -2.48
CA LEU A 208 7.50 -14.76 -2.33
C LEU A 208 7.25 -15.68 -3.53
N LEU A 209 6.01 -15.76 -4.03
CA LEU A 209 5.67 -16.55 -5.21
C LEU A 209 6.44 -16.08 -6.45
N ARG A 210 6.55 -14.75 -6.66
CA ARG A 210 7.33 -14.19 -7.77
C ARG A 210 8.83 -14.49 -7.68
N ASN A 211 9.34 -14.77 -6.49
CA ASN A 211 10.73 -15.13 -6.24
C ASN A 211 10.94 -16.64 -6.08
N GLY A 212 10.00 -17.45 -6.60
CA GLY A 212 10.18 -18.89 -6.74
C GLY A 212 9.85 -19.72 -5.49
N ALA A 213 9.15 -19.16 -4.50
CA ALA A 213 8.66 -19.94 -3.38
C ALA A 213 7.74 -21.09 -3.83
N ASP A 214 7.96 -22.29 -3.31
CA ASP A 214 7.17 -23.48 -3.64
C ASP A 214 5.80 -23.44 -2.95
N CYS A 215 4.78 -23.12 -3.75
CA CYS A 215 3.39 -23.04 -3.30
C CYS A 215 2.76 -24.38 -2.91
N ASN A 216 3.42 -25.52 -3.17
CA ASN A 216 2.95 -26.86 -2.84
C ASN A 216 3.50 -27.41 -1.52
N ARG A 217 4.31 -26.63 -0.79
CA ARG A 217 4.75 -26.99 0.56
C ARG A 217 3.55 -27.13 1.50
N GLN A 218 3.69 -28.04 2.45
CA GLN A 218 2.70 -28.33 3.50
C GLN A 218 3.36 -28.19 4.86
N ASP A 219 2.63 -27.67 5.84
CA ASP A 219 3.08 -27.68 7.24
C ASP A 219 3.06 -29.11 7.81
N ARG A 220 3.45 -29.25 9.08
CA ARG A 220 3.48 -30.55 9.78
C ARG A 220 2.12 -31.25 9.81
N GLN A 221 1.03 -30.50 9.79
CA GLN A 221 -0.33 -31.04 9.76
C GLN A 221 -0.79 -31.37 8.33
N GLY A 222 0.08 -31.24 7.34
CA GLY A 222 -0.24 -31.43 5.93
C GLY A 222 -1.05 -30.28 5.32
N ASN A 223 -1.18 -29.13 5.99
CA ASN A 223 -1.93 -28.02 5.41
C ASN A 223 -1.07 -27.27 4.37
N SER A 224 -1.57 -27.22 3.14
CA SER A 224 -1.03 -26.35 2.08
C SER A 224 -1.55 -24.92 2.18
N GLY A 225 -1.00 -24.00 1.39
CA GLY A 225 -1.49 -22.62 1.31
C GLY A 225 -2.99 -22.53 1.01
N LEU A 226 -3.51 -23.40 0.14
CA LEU A 226 -4.94 -23.43 -0.19
C LEU A 226 -5.83 -23.87 0.98
N HIS A 227 -5.33 -24.70 1.90
CA HIS A 227 -6.05 -25.01 3.14
C HIS A 227 -6.20 -23.76 4.01
N PHE A 228 -5.13 -22.97 4.15
CA PHE A 228 -5.19 -21.72 4.91
C PHE A 228 -6.10 -20.68 4.24
N CYS A 229 -6.09 -20.57 2.91
CA CYS A 229 -7.05 -19.74 2.19
C CYS A 229 -8.50 -20.18 2.45
N ALA A 230 -8.77 -21.48 2.47
CA ALA A 230 -10.08 -22.05 2.77
C ALA A 230 -10.55 -21.76 4.21
N VAL A 231 -9.66 -21.81 5.21
CA VAL A 231 -9.98 -21.43 6.60
C VAL A 231 -10.38 -19.95 6.67
N ARG A 232 -9.65 -19.08 5.96
CA ARG A 232 -9.85 -17.62 6.01
C ARG A 232 -10.98 -17.11 5.10
N GLY A 233 -11.38 -17.90 4.10
CA GLY A 233 -12.22 -17.42 3.00
C GLY A 233 -11.48 -16.45 2.05
N ASP A 234 -10.15 -16.51 1.99
CA ASP A 234 -9.31 -15.55 1.26
C ASP A 234 -9.19 -15.92 -0.22
N VAL A 235 -10.21 -15.58 -1.00
CA VAL A 235 -10.28 -15.88 -2.45
C VAL A 235 -9.10 -15.28 -3.21
N LYS A 236 -8.65 -14.07 -2.84
CA LYS A 236 -7.54 -13.38 -3.51
C LYS A 236 -6.22 -14.14 -3.32
N ALA A 237 -5.91 -14.57 -2.10
CA ALA A 237 -4.73 -15.38 -1.85
C ALA A 237 -4.82 -16.75 -2.57
N ALA A 238 -5.99 -17.38 -2.61
CA ALA A 238 -6.19 -18.62 -3.37
C ALA A 238 -5.97 -18.44 -4.87
N GLN A 239 -6.47 -17.35 -5.47
CA GLN A 239 -6.23 -17.03 -6.88
C GLN A 239 -4.73 -16.86 -7.17
N LEU A 240 -4.00 -16.16 -6.30
CA LEU A 240 -2.55 -16.00 -6.44
C LEU A 240 -1.81 -17.33 -6.39
N LEU A 241 -2.13 -18.19 -5.41
CA LEU A 241 -1.53 -19.52 -5.27
C LEU A 241 -1.84 -20.40 -6.50
N LEU A 242 -3.09 -20.43 -6.96
CA LEU A 242 -3.48 -21.22 -8.12
C LEU A 242 -2.83 -20.71 -9.41
N ALA A 243 -2.72 -19.40 -9.59
CA ALA A 243 -1.98 -18.80 -10.71
C ALA A 243 -0.49 -19.16 -10.69
N ALA A 244 0.09 -19.38 -9.49
CA ALA A 244 1.46 -19.85 -9.32
C ALA A 244 1.62 -21.38 -9.43
N GLY A 245 0.54 -22.13 -9.71
CA GLY A 245 0.59 -23.58 -9.90
C GLY A 245 0.36 -24.41 -8.63
N ALA A 246 -0.31 -23.85 -7.62
CA ALA A 246 -0.68 -24.61 -6.42
C ALA A 246 -1.62 -25.76 -6.76
N ASN A 247 -1.33 -26.95 -6.25
CA ASN A 247 -2.11 -28.16 -6.41
C ASN A 247 -3.31 -28.14 -5.45
N PRO A 248 -4.56 -28.03 -5.95
CA PRO A 248 -5.75 -27.99 -5.10
C PRO A 248 -6.12 -29.35 -4.50
N CYS A 249 -5.47 -30.44 -4.92
CA CYS A 249 -5.73 -31.80 -4.47
C CYS A 249 -4.79 -32.28 -3.35
N LEU A 250 -3.92 -31.42 -2.83
CA LEU A 250 -3.10 -31.76 -1.67
C LEU A 250 -3.98 -32.08 -0.46
N LEU A 251 -3.57 -33.09 0.30
CA LEU A 251 -4.30 -33.61 1.45
C LEU A 251 -3.55 -33.29 2.74
N ASN A 252 -4.27 -32.83 3.76
CA ASN A 252 -3.72 -32.70 5.10
C ASN A 252 -3.68 -34.04 5.86
N GLU A 253 -3.25 -34.06 7.12
CA GLU A 253 -3.18 -35.27 7.96
C GLU A 253 -4.56 -35.95 8.17
N GLU A 254 -5.66 -35.19 8.06
CA GLU A 254 -7.02 -35.73 8.10
C GLU A 254 -7.52 -36.22 6.73
N TYR A 255 -6.67 -36.22 5.70
CA TYR A 255 -7.02 -36.45 4.30
C TYR A 255 -8.04 -35.46 3.74
N ASP A 256 -8.16 -34.28 4.36
CA ASP A 256 -9.02 -33.22 3.84
C ASP A 256 -8.34 -32.51 2.67
N THR A 257 -9.17 -32.08 1.72
CA THR A 257 -8.84 -31.06 0.72
C THR A 257 -9.30 -29.69 1.21
N PRO A 258 -8.89 -28.57 0.57
CA PRO A 258 -9.44 -27.26 0.88
C PRO A 258 -10.97 -27.18 0.80
N LEU A 259 -11.62 -27.98 -0.06
CA LEU A 259 -13.09 -28.07 -0.11
C LEU A 259 -13.70 -28.63 1.18
N HIS A 260 -13.06 -29.60 1.83
CA HIS A 260 -13.53 -30.13 3.11
C HIS A 260 -13.52 -29.06 4.20
N ILE A 261 -12.46 -28.25 4.25
CA ILE A 261 -12.33 -27.15 5.19
C ILE A 261 -13.47 -26.13 5.01
N ILE A 262 -13.76 -25.74 3.77
CA ILE A 262 -14.87 -24.81 3.47
C ILE A 262 -16.21 -25.42 3.91
N ALA A 263 -16.45 -26.69 3.58
CA ALA A 263 -17.71 -27.36 3.87
C ALA A 263 -18.00 -27.52 5.37
N ARG A 264 -16.96 -27.63 6.20
CA ARG A 264 -17.08 -27.67 7.67
C ARG A 264 -17.32 -26.30 8.31
N ASN A 265 -17.00 -25.21 7.60
CA ASN A 265 -17.19 -23.87 8.14
C ASN A 265 -18.68 -23.53 8.20
N SER A 266 -19.15 -23.07 9.36
CA SER A 266 -20.59 -22.87 9.63
C SER A 266 -21.20 -21.70 8.86
N ARG A 267 -20.38 -20.84 8.27
CA ARG A 267 -20.80 -19.63 7.53
C ARG A 267 -20.36 -19.70 6.07
N LEU A 268 -21.18 -20.36 5.25
CA LEU A 268 -21.04 -20.35 3.80
C LEU A 268 -21.67 -19.06 3.25
N ASP A 269 -20.86 -18.01 3.10
CA ASP A 269 -21.24 -16.74 2.48
C ASP A 269 -20.87 -16.70 0.98
N SER A 270 -21.04 -15.54 0.32
CA SER A 270 -20.69 -15.38 -1.09
C SER A 270 -19.22 -15.69 -1.38
N GLY A 271 -18.30 -15.30 -0.48
CA GLY A 271 -16.87 -15.57 -0.61
C GLY A 271 -16.54 -17.06 -0.53
N ALA A 272 -17.23 -17.80 0.36
CA ALA A 272 -17.10 -19.26 0.41
C ALA A 272 -17.53 -19.93 -0.90
N TRP A 273 -18.62 -19.47 -1.53
CA TRP A 273 -19.09 -20.03 -2.81
C TRP A 273 -18.22 -19.66 -4.00
N GLU A 274 -17.59 -18.50 -3.95
CA GLU A 274 -16.57 -18.12 -4.92
C GLU A 274 -15.34 -19.02 -4.78
N MET A 275 -14.87 -19.26 -3.55
CA MET A 275 -13.75 -20.17 -3.26
C MET A 275 -14.04 -21.61 -3.71
N VAL A 276 -15.23 -22.15 -3.43
CA VAL A 276 -15.63 -23.48 -3.91
C VAL A 276 -15.57 -23.54 -5.44
N GLY A 277 -16.10 -22.52 -6.11
CA GLY A 277 -16.05 -22.43 -7.56
C GLY A 277 -14.61 -22.40 -8.08
N LEU A 278 -13.77 -21.56 -7.49
CA LEU A 278 -12.36 -21.43 -7.84
C LEU A 278 -11.61 -22.76 -7.72
N LEU A 279 -11.75 -23.46 -6.59
CA LEU A 279 -11.08 -24.75 -6.35
C LEU A 279 -11.56 -25.85 -7.29
N LEU A 280 -12.87 -25.94 -7.56
CA LEU A 280 -13.43 -26.92 -8.48
C LEU A 280 -12.97 -26.69 -9.92
N MET A 281 -12.93 -25.42 -10.34
CA MET A 281 -12.42 -25.06 -11.67
C MET A 281 -10.91 -25.29 -11.80
N ALA A 282 -10.17 -25.17 -10.71
CA ALA A 282 -8.76 -25.54 -10.64
C ALA A 282 -8.51 -27.07 -10.61
N GLY A 283 -9.56 -27.89 -10.53
CA GLY A 283 -9.46 -29.35 -10.59
C GLY A 283 -9.43 -30.05 -9.23
N CYS A 284 -9.80 -29.37 -8.13
CA CYS A 284 -9.99 -30.04 -6.83
C CYS A 284 -11.06 -31.13 -6.96
N ASP A 285 -10.77 -32.36 -6.55
CA ASP A 285 -11.75 -33.46 -6.60
C ASP A 285 -12.85 -33.27 -5.53
N PRO A 286 -14.13 -33.05 -5.91
CA PRO A 286 -15.23 -32.97 -4.96
C PRO A 286 -15.63 -34.31 -4.35
N LEU A 287 -15.12 -35.42 -4.89
CA LEU A 287 -15.44 -36.78 -4.47
C LEU A 287 -14.37 -37.37 -3.54
N GLN A 288 -13.25 -36.68 -3.32
CA GLN A 288 -12.22 -37.07 -2.36
C GLN A 288 -12.87 -37.29 -1.00
N VAL A 289 -12.53 -38.41 -0.36
CA VAL A 289 -12.96 -38.73 1.00
C VAL A 289 -11.82 -38.49 1.98
N ASN A 290 -12.15 -37.97 3.15
CA ASN A 290 -11.19 -37.77 4.23
C ASN A 290 -11.04 -39.01 5.12
N ALA A 291 -10.29 -38.90 6.23
CA ALA A 291 -10.06 -39.97 7.20
C ALA A 291 -11.35 -40.55 7.81
N SER A 292 -12.44 -39.76 7.84
CA SER A 292 -13.77 -40.18 8.31
C SER A 292 -14.66 -40.75 7.20
N ASN A 293 -14.11 -40.99 6.00
CA ASN A 293 -14.81 -41.44 4.80
C ASN A 293 -15.98 -40.50 4.40
N LYS A 294 -15.80 -39.20 4.59
CA LYS A 294 -16.75 -38.14 4.21
C LYS A 294 -16.20 -37.35 3.04
N LYS A 295 -17.07 -37.00 2.08
CA LYS A 295 -16.76 -36.03 1.01
C LYS A 295 -17.05 -34.61 1.53
N PRO A 296 -16.55 -33.54 0.88
CA PRO A 296 -16.89 -32.16 1.25
C PRO A 296 -18.41 -31.94 1.35
N SER A 297 -19.17 -32.42 0.36
CA SER A 297 -20.63 -32.26 0.31
C SER A 297 -21.40 -32.99 1.43
N ASP A 298 -20.76 -33.86 2.22
CA ASP A 298 -21.41 -34.53 3.35
C ASP A 298 -21.51 -33.64 4.60
N TYR A 299 -20.74 -32.55 4.65
CA TYR A 299 -20.79 -31.58 5.74
C TYR A 299 -21.86 -30.49 5.55
N VAL A 300 -22.47 -30.40 4.36
CA VAL A 300 -23.47 -29.38 4.03
C VAL A 300 -24.89 -29.94 3.93
N SER A 301 -25.89 -29.07 4.05
CA SER A 301 -27.30 -29.44 3.93
C SER A 301 -27.63 -29.98 2.53
N ARG A 302 -28.69 -30.80 2.42
CA ARG A 302 -29.08 -31.47 1.17
C ARG A 302 -29.22 -30.53 -0.03
N GLY A 303 -29.73 -29.31 0.18
CA GLY A 303 -29.92 -28.31 -0.87
C GLY A 303 -28.61 -27.70 -1.41
N LEU A 304 -27.53 -27.77 -0.61
CA LEU A 304 -26.23 -27.19 -0.94
C LEU A 304 -25.26 -28.20 -1.57
N LYS A 305 -25.55 -29.50 -1.52
CA LYS A 305 -24.65 -30.53 -2.06
C LYS A 305 -24.27 -30.31 -3.52
N LYS A 306 -25.21 -29.82 -4.33
CA LYS A 306 -24.98 -29.52 -5.76
C LYS A 306 -23.95 -28.42 -5.99
N MET A 307 -23.74 -27.52 -5.02
CA MET A 307 -22.74 -26.45 -5.14
C MET A 307 -21.30 -26.97 -5.14
N PHE A 308 -21.09 -28.21 -4.70
CA PHE A 308 -19.80 -28.91 -4.70
C PHE A 308 -19.61 -29.77 -5.96
N THR A 309 -20.34 -29.50 -7.05
CA THR A 309 -20.10 -30.18 -8.34
C THR A 309 -19.58 -29.18 -9.37
N LYS A 310 -18.70 -29.66 -10.24
CA LYS A 310 -18.11 -28.84 -11.30
C LYS A 310 -19.18 -28.33 -12.25
N GLU A 311 -20.19 -29.16 -12.55
CA GLU A 311 -21.29 -28.82 -13.46
C GLU A 311 -22.13 -27.64 -12.95
N GLU A 312 -22.45 -27.58 -11.65
CA GLU A 312 -23.23 -26.46 -11.08
C GLU A 312 -22.40 -25.17 -11.09
N VAL A 313 -21.11 -25.26 -10.78
CA VAL A 313 -20.18 -24.11 -10.86
C VAL A 313 -20.06 -23.59 -12.28
N GLU A 314 -19.86 -24.47 -13.26
CA GLU A 314 -19.81 -24.08 -14.68
C GLU A 314 -21.13 -23.44 -15.13
N GLN A 315 -22.28 -23.98 -14.71
CA GLN A 315 -23.58 -23.37 -15.01
C GLN A 315 -23.73 -21.99 -14.37
N ARG A 316 -23.28 -21.81 -13.13
CA ARG A 316 -23.30 -20.51 -12.45
C ARG A 316 -22.44 -19.50 -13.19
N LEU A 317 -21.19 -19.85 -13.53
CA LEU A 317 -20.28 -18.99 -14.28
C LEU A 317 -20.83 -18.63 -15.67
N ARG A 318 -21.50 -19.57 -16.35
CA ARG A 318 -22.19 -19.28 -17.63
C ARG A 318 -23.33 -18.28 -17.47
N ARG A 319 -24.17 -18.41 -16.44
CA ARG A 319 -25.26 -17.46 -16.16
C ARG A 319 -24.71 -16.08 -15.82
N GLU A 320 -23.66 -16.01 -14.99
CA GLU A 320 -22.98 -14.76 -14.65
C GLU A 320 -22.39 -14.09 -15.90
N ALA A 321 -21.73 -14.85 -16.78
CA ALA A 321 -21.20 -14.34 -18.04
C ALA A 321 -22.31 -13.83 -18.99
N GLN A 322 -23.44 -14.53 -19.08
CA GLN A 322 -24.59 -14.08 -19.88
C GLN A 322 -25.20 -12.79 -19.34
N LEU A 323 -25.40 -12.69 -18.02
CA LEU A 323 -25.89 -11.47 -17.40
C LEU A 323 -24.93 -10.29 -17.61
N GLN A 324 -23.62 -10.55 -17.57
CA GLN A 324 -22.61 -9.53 -17.86
C GLN A 324 -22.68 -9.08 -19.33
N GLU A 325 -22.80 -10.02 -20.27
CA GLU A 325 -22.94 -9.70 -21.69
C GLU A 325 -24.24 -8.91 -21.99
N GLU A 326 -25.35 -9.29 -21.34
CA GLU A 326 -26.61 -8.55 -21.42
C GLU A 326 -26.46 -7.12 -20.88
N SER A 327 -25.82 -6.95 -19.72
CA SER A 327 -25.51 -5.66 -19.12
C SER A 327 -24.60 -4.80 -20.02
N ASP A 328 -23.54 -5.39 -20.59
CA ASP A 328 -22.63 -4.69 -21.50
C ASP A 328 -23.32 -4.30 -22.81
N ALA A 329 -24.25 -5.13 -23.30
CA ALA A 329 -25.08 -4.84 -24.46
C ALA A 329 -26.11 -3.72 -24.18
N GLU A 330 -26.70 -3.68 -22.97
CA GLU A 330 -27.55 -2.58 -22.53
C GLU A 330 -26.79 -1.26 -22.43
N LEU A 331 -25.59 -1.29 -21.84
CA LEU A 331 -24.70 -0.15 -21.75
C LEU A 331 -24.34 0.35 -23.17
N SER A 332 -23.97 -0.56 -24.07
CA SER A 332 -23.65 -0.23 -25.47
C SER A 332 -24.84 0.41 -26.20
N ARG A 333 -26.06 -0.12 -26.03
CA ARG A 333 -27.29 0.48 -26.58
C ARG A 333 -27.55 1.88 -26.03
N ALA A 334 -27.35 2.09 -24.72
CA ALA A 334 -27.49 3.40 -24.10
C ALA A 334 -26.46 4.41 -24.64
N TRP A 335 -25.21 3.98 -24.85
CA TRP A 335 -24.17 4.79 -25.49
C TRP A 335 -24.54 5.18 -26.93
N GLU A 336 -25.07 4.24 -27.72
CA GLU A 336 -25.52 4.53 -29.09
C GLU A 336 -26.68 5.52 -29.12
N GLN A 337 -27.68 5.36 -28.24
CA GLN A 337 -28.79 6.31 -28.10
C GLN A 337 -28.30 7.72 -27.73
N CYS A 338 -27.32 7.81 -26.81
CA CYS A 338 -26.70 9.08 -26.45
C CYS A 338 -25.97 9.72 -27.64
N ALA A 339 -25.23 8.92 -28.44
CA ALA A 339 -24.56 9.40 -29.65
C ALA A 339 -25.56 9.88 -30.71
N GLN A 340 -26.64 9.13 -30.96
CA GLN A 340 -27.70 9.53 -31.90
C GLN A 340 -28.40 10.82 -31.45
N TRP A 341 -28.71 10.95 -30.15
CA TRP A 341 -29.29 12.16 -29.58
C TRP A 341 -28.35 13.36 -29.74
N LYS A 342 -27.04 13.17 -29.47
CA LYS A 342 -26.01 14.21 -29.68
C LYS A 342 -25.96 14.67 -31.14
N THR A 343 -25.96 13.74 -32.10
CA THR A 343 -25.98 14.07 -33.55
C THR A 343 -27.23 14.87 -33.91
N LYS A 344 -28.42 14.43 -33.47
CA LYS A 344 -29.68 15.13 -33.71
C LYS A 344 -29.70 16.55 -33.11
N VAL A 345 -29.16 16.73 -31.91
CA VAL A 345 -29.02 18.05 -31.28
C VAL A 345 -28.09 18.95 -32.10
N LEU A 346 -26.95 18.42 -32.57
CA LEU A 346 -26.01 19.18 -33.41
C LEU A 346 -26.60 19.55 -34.78
N GLU A 347 -27.36 18.64 -35.41
CA GLU A 347 -28.09 18.90 -36.66
C GLU A 347 -29.16 19.97 -36.48
N ASN A 348 -29.92 19.93 -35.37
CA ASN A 348 -30.90 20.96 -35.03
C ASN A 348 -30.24 22.33 -34.81
N ILE A 349 -29.10 22.38 -34.11
CA ILE A 349 -28.32 23.62 -33.92
C ILE A 349 -27.82 24.15 -35.26
N SER A 350 -27.28 23.28 -36.12
CA SER A 350 -26.80 23.65 -37.47
C SER A 350 -27.93 24.19 -38.35
N SER A 351 -29.07 23.50 -38.38
CA SER A 351 -30.26 23.90 -39.15
C SER A 351 -30.80 25.26 -38.67
N ARG A 352 -30.85 25.47 -37.35
CA ARG A 352 -31.27 26.75 -36.78
C ARG A 352 -30.32 27.89 -37.15
N ARG A 353 -28.99 27.66 -37.12
CA ARG A 353 -28.00 28.64 -37.56
C ARG A 353 -28.14 28.99 -39.05
N LEU A 354 -28.50 28.04 -39.91
CA LEU A 354 -28.76 28.31 -41.34
C LEU A 354 -30.00 29.18 -41.55
N VAL A 355 -31.08 28.93 -40.80
CA VAL A 355 -32.29 29.76 -40.85
C VAL A 355 -31.98 31.18 -40.36
N GLU A 356 -31.31 31.32 -39.22
CA GLU A 356 -30.89 32.61 -38.66
C GLU A 356 -29.99 33.38 -39.66
N ALA A 357 -29.01 32.70 -40.29
CA ALA A 357 -28.16 33.31 -41.31
C ALA A 357 -28.92 33.73 -42.59
N ALA A 358 -29.93 32.96 -43.01
CA ALA A 358 -30.77 33.29 -44.16
C ALA A 358 -31.68 34.50 -43.88
N GLU A 359 -32.21 34.60 -42.65
CA GLU A 359 -32.97 35.76 -42.18
C GLU A 359 -32.09 37.01 -42.12
N ASP A 360 -30.88 36.90 -41.57
CA ASP A 360 -29.89 37.99 -41.54
C ASP A 360 -29.52 38.46 -42.95
N ALA A 361 -29.29 37.53 -43.89
CA ALA A 361 -28.98 37.84 -45.29
C ALA A 361 -30.17 38.46 -46.04
N ARG A 362 -31.42 38.09 -45.71
CA ARG A 362 -32.62 38.74 -46.24
C ARG A 362 -32.73 40.18 -45.72
N LEU A 363 -32.56 40.38 -44.42
CA LEU A 363 -32.59 41.69 -43.80
C LEU A 363 -31.49 42.61 -44.34
N ALA A 364 -30.29 42.07 -44.61
CA ALA A 364 -29.19 42.80 -45.24
C ALA A 364 -29.53 43.26 -46.67
N ARG A 365 -30.14 42.39 -47.50
CA ARG A 365 -30.60 42.74 -48.86
C ARG A 365 -31.69 43.80 -48.86
N GLU A 366 -32.71 43.64 -48.00
CA GLU A 366 -33.77 44.64 -47.83
C GLU A 366 -33.18 46.01 -47.39
N LYS A 367 -32.17 46.00 -46.52
CA LYS A 367 -31.46 47.21 -46.11
C LYS A 367 -30.70 47.85 -47.28
N GLU A 368 -30.01 47.07 -48.10
CA GLU A 368 -29.28 47.56 -49.28
C GLU A 368 -30.21 48.14 -50.34
N GLU A 369 -31.33 47.47 -50.62
CA GLU A 369 -32.36 47.96 -51.55
C GLU A 369 -32.98 49.26 -51.08
N ARG A 370 -33.26 49.41 -49.77
CA ARG A 370 -33.71 50.68 -49.18
C ARG A 370 -32.70 51.79 -49.36
N ILE A 371 -31.40 51.51 -49.18
CA ILE A 371 -30.32 52.49 -49.42
C ILE A 371 -30.26 52.87 -50.90
N ARG A 372 -30.36 51.90 -51.81
CA ARG A 372 -30.34 52.14 -53.26
C ARG A 372 -31.53 52.99 -53.71
N ALA A 373 -32.74 52.63 -53.29
CA ALA A 373 -33.95 53.40 -53.56
C ALA A 373 -33.87 54.84 -53.00
N ALA A 374 -33.29 55.01 -51.80
CA ALA A 374 -33.07 56.34 -51.23
C ALA A 374 -32.06 57.16 -52.04
N ASN A 375 -31.00 56.54 -52.57
CA ASN A 375 -30.04 57.20 -53.44
C ASN A 375 -30.62 57.57 -54.81
N ASP A 376 -31.43 56.70 -55.43
CA ASP A 376 -32.10 56.98 -56.70
C ASP A 376 -33.14 58.11 -56.54
N ALA A 377 -33.91 58.09 -55.44
CA ALA A 377 -34.82 59.17 -55.08
C ALA A 377 -34.07 60.49 -54.88
N ARG A 378 -32.88 60.45 -54.27
CA ARG A 378 -32.02 61.63 -54.12
C ARG A 378 -31.49 62.15 -55.45
N MET A 379 -31.03 61.28 -56.34
CA MET A 379 -30.55 61.65 -57.68
C MET A 379 -31.64 62.29 -58.54
N THR A 380 -32.83 61.69 -58.57
CA THR A 380 -33.98 62.24 -59.31
C THR A 380 -34.43 63.58 -58.73
N TYR A 381 -34.39 63.75 -57.41
CA TYR A 381 -34.61 65.03 -56.74
C TYR A 381 -33.57 66.07 -57.16
N ASP A 382 -32.28 65.73 -57.15
CA ASP A 382 -31.18 66.62 -57.54
C ASP A 382 -31.27 67.04 -59.02
N GLU A 383 -31.64 66.12 -59.93
CA GLU A 383 -31.86 66.43 -61.35
C GLU A 383 -33.08 67.35 -61.58
N ALA A 384 -34.19 67.10 -60.87
CA ALA A 384 -35.38 67.94 -60.94
C ALA A 384 -35.07 69.34 -60.41
N LEU A 385 -34.33 69.44 -59.31
CA LEU A 385 -33.86 70.70 -58.75
C LEU A 385 -32.99 71.47 -59.76
N ALA A 386 -32.05 70.80 -60.42
CA ALA A 386 -31.20 71.42 -61.44
C ALA A 386 -32.00 71.92 -62.66
N LYS A 387 -33.01 71.16 -63.13
CA LYS A 387 -33.90 71.58 -64.22
C LYS A 387 -34.77 72.77 -63.82
N CYS A 388 -35.32 72.77 -62.60
CA CYS A 388 -36.06 73.91 -62.05
C CYS A 388 -35.17 75.16 -62.01
N GLN A 389 -33.95 75.06 -61.48
CA GLN A 389 -32.99 76.17 -61.45
C GLN A 389 -32.65 76.69 -62.85
N PHE A 390 -32.47 75.79 -63.84
CA PHE A 390 -32.20 76.18 -65.23
C PHE A 390 -33.39 76.95 -65.86
N LEU A 391 -34.61 76.42 -65.70
CA LEU A 391 -35.82 77.05 -66.23
C LEU A 391 -36.13 78.38 -65.55
N GLU A 392 -35.94 78.47 -64.22
CA GLU A 392 -36.04 79.74 -63.48
C GLU A 392 -35.04 80.75 -64.04
N ALA A 393 -33.79 80.35 -64.28
CA ALA A 393 -32.79 81.22 -64.90
C ALA A 393 -33.17 81.66 -66.33
N GLU A 394 -33.78 80.78 -67.13
CA GLU A 394 -34.24 81.10 -68.48
C GLU A 394 -35.48 82.03 -68.48
N ILE A 395 -36.43 81.80 -67.57
CA ILE A 395 -37.60 82.68 -67.37
C ILE A 395 -37.14 84.06 -66.91
N GLN A 396 -36.19 84.15 -65.98
CA GLN A 396 -35.59 85.42 -65.56
C GLN A 396 -34.92 86.14 -66.75
N ARG A 397 -34.18 85.42 -67.60
CA ARG A 397 -33.62 85.97 -68.84
C ARG A 397 -34.69 86.46 -69.83
N LYS A 398 -35.77 85.70 -70.02
CA LYS A 398 -36.86 86.05 -70.94
C LYS A 398 -37.69 87.22 -70.42
N LYS A 399 -38.03 87.27 -69.13
CA LYS A 399 -38.69 88.43 -68.48
C LYS A 399 -37.85 89.69 -68.64
N ALA A 400 -36.54 89.59 -68.39
CA ALA A 400 -35.60 90.70 -68.61
C ALA A 400 -35.49 91.16 -70.08
N MET A 401 -35.84 90.31 -71.06
CA MET A 401 -35.97 90.71 -72.47
C MET A 401 -37.35 91.29 -72.80
N LEU A 402 -38.43 90.74 -72.25
CA LEU A 402 -39.80 91.19 -72.53
C LEU A 402 -40.13 92.54 -71.88
N GLU A 403 -39.65 92.80 -70.67
CA GLU A 403 -39.76 94.15 -70.07
C GLU A 403 -39.02 95.21 -70.91
N LYS A 404 -37.97 94.81 -71.65
CA LYS A 404 -37.29 95.66 -72.65
C LYS A 404 -38.09 95.83 -73.95
N THR A 405 -39.05 94.98 -74.26
CA THR A 405 -39.89 95.07 -75.48
C THR A 405 -41.28 95.67 -75.23
N LEU A 406 -41.97 95.35 -74.13
CA LEU A 406 -43.30 95.90 -73.80
C LEU A 406 -43.29 97.40 -73.53
N THR A 407 -42.19 97.89 -72.97
CA THR A 407 -41.92 99.33 -72.86
C THR A 407 -41.87 100.02 -74.22
N LYS A 408 -41.72 99.28 -75.33
CA LYS A 408 -41.81 99.80 -76.70
C LYS A 408 -43.21 99.79 -77.31
N SER A 409 -44.14 98.93 -76.88
CA SER A 409 -45.47 98.81 -77.52
C SER A 409 -46.61 99.40 -76.71
N GLY A 410 -46.34 99.96 -75.53
CA GLY A 410 -47.29 100.74 -74.73
C GLY A 410 -47.61 102.12 -75.32
N ARG A 411 -47.86 102.22 -76.64
CA ARG A 411 -48.27 103.45 -77.35
C ARG A 411 -49.28 103.17 -78.45
#